data_AF-A0A6L3X909-F1
#
_entry.id   AF-A0A6L3X909-F1
#
_cell.length_a   1.000
_cell.length_b   1.000
_cell.length_c   1.000
_cell.angle_alpha   90.00
_cell.angle_beta   90.00
_cell.angle_gamma   90.00
#
_symmetry.space_group_name_H-M   'P 1'
#
loop_
_entity.id
_entity.type
_entity.pdbx_description
1 polymer ?
#
loop_
_entity_poly.entity_id
_entity_poly.type
_entity_poly.pdbx_seq_one_letter_code
_entity_poly.pdbx_strand_id
1 'polypeptide(L)' 'MPGLKISVLQQPLVWMDGPANLRHFDRQLEEITGRDVIVLPEMFNPG' A
#
# COMPACT_ATOMS: atom_id res chain seq x y z
N MET A 1 -6.09 20.65 -17.56
CA MET A 1 -6.28 20.26 -16.15
C MET A 1 -5.28 19.15 -15.85
N PRO A 2 -4.45 19.24 -14.79
CA PRO A 2 -3.65 18.08 -14.40
C PRO A 2 -4.60 16.97 -13.93
N GLY A 3 -4.43 15.75 -14.47
CA GLY A 3 -5.22 14.58 -14.05
C GLY A 3 -4.70 14.02 -12.74
N LEU A 4 -5.60 13.47 -11.91
CA LEU A 4 -5.25 12.82 -10.65
C LEU A 4 -4.59 11.46 -10.91
N LYS A 5 -3.37 11.25 -10.39
CA LYS A 5 -2.63 10.00 -10.54
C LYS A 5 -2.78 9.15 -9.29
N ILE A 6 -3.52 8.05 -9.43
CA ILE A 6 -3.82 7.13 -8.34
C ILE A 6 -3.04 5.83 -8.55
N SER A 7 -2.56 5.22 -7.47
CA SER A 7 -2.09 3.83 -7.46
C SER A 7 -2.86 3.02 -6.44
N VAL A 8 -3.19 1.78 -6.79
CA VAL A 8 -3.91 0.84 -5.92
C VAL A 8 -3.00 -0.34 -5.69
N LEU A 9 -2.65 -0.61 -4.42
CA LEU A 9 -1.75 -1.71 -4.06
C LEU A 9 -2.59 -2.84 -3.51
N GLN A 10 -2.93 -3.79 -4.38
CA GLN A 10 -3.60 -5.01 -3.97
C GLN A 10 -2.56 -6.09 -3.70
N GLN A 11 -2.34 -6.39 -2.42
CA GLN A 11 -1.34 -7.34 -1.95
C GLN A 11 -1.98 -8.34 -0.98
N PRO A 12 -1.44 -9.57 -0.89
CA PRO A 12 -1.85 -10.49 0.16
C PRO A 12 -1.50 -9.92 1.54
N LEU A 13 -2.40 -10.11 2.50
CA LEU A 13 -2.17 -9.75 3.90
C LEU A 13 -1.80 -10.99 4.71
N VAL A 14 -0.91 -10.79 5.67
CA VAL A 14 -0.58 -11.77 6.72
C VAL A 14 -1.55 -11.55 7.87
N TRP A 15 -2.35 -12.57 8.17
CA TRP A 15 -3.33 -12.54 9.26
C TRP A 15 -2.63 -12.42 10.62
N MET A 16 -3.10 -11.48 11.46
CA MET A 16 -2.61 -11.26 12.83
C MET A 16 -1.11 -10.93 12.96
N ASP A 17 -0.42 -10.58 11.86
CA ASP A 17 0.98 -10.13 11.88
C ASP A 17 1.12 -8.78 11.15
N GLY A 18 0.69 -7.72 11.85
CA GLY A 18 0.78 -6.37 11.29
C GLY A 18 2.18 -5.86 11.03
N PRO A 19 3.19 -6.13 11.88
CA PRO A 19 4.57 -5.80 11.54
C PRO A 19 5.04 -6.43 10.23
N ALA A 20 4.62 -7.65 9.88
CA ALA A 20 4.93 -8.24 8.59
C ALA A 20 4.27 -7.47 7.43
N ASN A 21 2.99 -7.12 7.56
CA ASN A 21 2.30 -6.33 6.54
C ASN A 21 2.94 -4.95 6.35
N LEU A 22 3.27 -4.26 7.44
CA LEU A 22 3.93 -2.95 7.37
C LEU A 22 5.26 -3.02 6.63
N ARG A 23 6.14 -3.99 6.95
CA ARG A 23 7.41 -4.17 6.23
C ARG A 23 7.20 -4.49 4.76
N HIS A 24 6.18 -5.28 4.44
CA HIS A 24 5.87 -5.64 3.05
C HIS A 24 5.43 -4.41 2.24
N PHE A 25 4.49 -3.62 2.77
CA PHE A 25 4.04 -2.40 2.10
C PHE A 25 5.12 -1.31 2.05
N ASP A 26 5.94 -1.15 3.09
CA ASP A 26 7.03 -0.18 3.13
C ASP A 26 7.98 -0.36 1.92
N ARG A 27 8.44 -1.59 1.69
CA ARG A 27 9.29 -1.94 0.54
C ARG A 27 8.64 -1.63 -0.81
N GLN A 28 7.32 -1.76 -0.94
CA GLN A 28 6.62 -1.48 -2.19
C GLN A 28 6.41 0.01 -2.42
N LEU A 29 6.21 0.77 -1.34
CA LEU A 29 6.06 2.21 -1.40
C LEU A 29 7.37 2.90 -1.84
N GLU A 30 8.53 2.33 -1.52
CA GLU A 30 9.85 2.85 -1.96
C GLU A 30 9.95 2.99 -3.49
N GLU A 31 9.31 2.09 -4.24
CA GLU A 31 9.38 2.09 -5.71
C GLU A 31 8.35 3.02 -6.37
N ILE A 32 7.40 3.56 -5.59
CA ILE A 32 6.28 4.35 -6.11
C ILE A 32 6.59 5.83 -6.04
N THR A 33 6.64 6.47 -7.21
CA THR A 33 6.87 7.92 -7.33
C THR A 33 5.83 8.58 -8.26
N GLY A 34 5.63 9.89 -8.09
CA GLY A 34 4.79 10.71 -8.96
C GLY A 34 3.30 10.38 -8.92
N ARG A 35 2.81 9.89 -7.77
CA ARG A 35 1.39 9.60 -7.50
C ARG A 35 0.87 10.59 -6.47
N ASP A 36 -0.38 11.00 -6.68
CA ASP A 36 -1.06 11.93 -5.79
C ASP A 36 -1.75 11.18 -4.65
N VAL A 37 -2.25 9.97 -4.94
CA VAL A 37 -2.96 9.12 -3.97
C VAL A 37 -2.54 7.67 -4.14
N ILE A 38 -2.32 7.00 -3.01
CA ILE A 38 -2.07 5.56 -2.93
C ILE A 38 -3.16 4.94 -2.06
N VAL A 39 -3.84 3.91 -2.57
CA VAL A 39 -4.89 3.17 -1.86
C VAL A 39 -4.36 1.80 -1.46
N LEU A 40 -4.49 1.47 -0.18
CA LEU A 40 -4.13 0.18 0.40
C LEU A 40 -5.40 -0.66 0.66
N PRO A 41 -5.27 -1.99 0.83
CA PRO A 41 -6.38 -2.85 1.20
C PRO A 41 -6.97 -2.46 2.56
N GLU A 42 -8.24 -2.78 2.77
CA GLU A 42 -8.84 -2.72 4.11
C GLU A 42 -8.05 -3.62 5.07
N MET A 43 -7.95 -3.22 6.34
CA MET A 43 -7.26 -4.00 7.39
C MET A 43 -5.78 -4.32 7.08
N PHE A 44 -5.10 -3.55 6.23
CA PHE A 44 -3.69 -3.78 5.86
C PHE A 44 -2.70 -3.89 7.04
N ASN A 45 -3.06 -3.39 8.23
CA ASN A 45 -2.26 -3.54 9.44
C ASN A 45 -2.61 -4.83 10.21
N PRO A 46 -3.84 -5.09 10.70
CA PRO A 46 -4.12 -6.34 11.42
C PRO A 46 -4.18 -7.61 10.53
N GLY A 47 -4.31 -7.45 9.22
CA GLY A 47 -4.65 -8.52 8.28
C GLY A 47 -6.15 -8.76 8.22
#